data_AF-F9MMX7-F1
#
_entry.id   AF-F9MMX7-F1
#
_cell.length_a   1.000
_cell.length_b   1.000
_cell.length_c   1.000
_cell.angle_alpha   90.00
_cell.angle_beta   90.00
_cell.angle_gamma   90.00
#
_symmetry.space_group_name_H-M   'P 1'
#
loop_
_entity.id
_entity.type
_entity.pdbx_description
1 polymer ?
#
loop_
_entity_poly.entity_id
_entity_poly.type
_entity_poly.pdbx_seq_one_letter_code
_entity_poly.pdbx_strand_id
1 'polypeptide(L)'
;MKLDLTTGDAITPREIEYTYLCIFSKKDIKIMAYPLETILAEKYETIIRRNITTTRMRDFYDLYILYKLKKDDIDYKILKEAIERTSEKRKSQEEMQDYEEIIEDIKEDSYLRSLWEVYFNENKYIGDLTFDRVVDVVIILSNRINEM
;
A
#
# COMPACT_ATOMS: atom_id res chain seq x y z
N MET A 1 2.51 -24.53 -2.32
CA MET A 1 1.81 -23.28 -2.70
C MET A 1 0.89 -22.92 -1.54
N LYS A 2 0.98 -21.70 -1.01
CA LYS A 2 0.04 -21.19 0.01
C LYS A 2 -0.98 -20.31 -0.71
N LEU A 3 -2.26 -20.43 -0.36
CA LEU A 3 -3.34 -19.62 -0.89
C LEU A 3 -4.07 -19.00 0.30
N ASP A 4 -4.13 -17.68 0.33
CA ASP A 4 -4.90 -16.93 1.30
C ASP A 4 -6.22 -16.51 0.65
N LEU A 5 -7.33 -16.68 1.36
CA LEU A 5 -8.68 -16.33 0.90
C LEU A 5 -9.27 -15.33 1.89
N THR A 6 -9.55 -14.12 1.40
CA THR A 6 -10.24 -13.05 2.15
C THR A 6 -11.54 -12.72 1.44
N THR A 7 -12.52 -12.23 2.20
CA THR A 7 -13.83 -11.82 1.65
C THR A 7 -14.28 -10.53 2.31
N GLY A 8 -15.02 -9.73 1.54
CA GLY A 8 -15.70 -8.55 2.03
C GLY A 8 -14.94 -7.24 1.89
N ASP A 9 -13.68 -7.24 1.44
CA ASP A 9 -12.96 -6.01 1.08
C ASP A 9 -13.66 -5.27 -0.08
N ALA A 10 -13.56 -3.94 -0.06
CA ALA A 10 -14.13 -3.08 -1.10
C ALA A 10 -13.16 -2.97 -2.28
N ILE A 11 -13.66 -3.17 -3.51
CA ILE A 11 -12.89 -2.97 -4.74
C ILE A 11 -13.40 -1.70 -5.41
N THR A 12 -12.51 -0.73 -5.65
CA THR A 12 -12.88 0.59 -6.16
C THR A 12 -12.00 0.97 -7.35
N PRO A 13 -12.59 1.27 -8.53
CA PRO A 13 -14.02 1.32 -8.81
C PRO A 13 -14.67 -0.05 -9.02
N ARG A 14 -13.90 -1.02 -9.55
CA ARG A 14 -14.24 -2.44 -9.75
C ARG A 14 -12.99 -3.21 -10.15
N GLU A 15 -13.06 -4.54 -10.17
CA GLU A 15 -12.00 -5.39 -10.66
C GLU A 15 -11.65 -5.11 -12.14
N ILE A 16 -10.39 -5.29 -12.49
CA ILE A 16 -9.87 -5.13 -13.86
C ILE A 16 -9.39 -6.47 -14.40
N GLU A 17 -9.53 -6.69 -15.70
CA GLU A 17 -8.94 -7.87 -16.36
C GLU A 17 -7.43 -7.63 -16.57
N TYR A 18 -6.60 -8.41 -15.90
CA TYR A 18 -5.17 -8.45 -16.12
C TYR A 18 -4.80 -9.68 -16.97
N THR A 19 -3.99 -9.44 -18.00
CA THR A 19 -3.53 -10.51 -18.90
C THR A 19 -2.11 -10.91 -18.52
N TYR A 20 -1.96 -12.09 -17.91
CA TYR A 20 -0.66 -12.66 -17.60
C TYR A 20 -0.10 -13.43 -18.79
N LEU A 21 1.04 -12.95 -19.30
CA LEU A 21 1.76 -13.60 -20.41
C LEU A 21 2.59 -14.78 -19.87
N CYS A 22 2.28 -15.98 -20.33
CA CYS A 22 3.01 -17.18 -19.91
C CYS A 22 4.43 -17.20 -20.48
N ILE A 23 5.43 -17.46 -19.63
CA ILE A 23 6.84 -17.56 -20.05
C ILE A 23 7.09 -18.77 -20.96
N PHE A 24 6.41 -19.89 -20.71
CA PHE A 24 6.65 -21.17 -21.41
C PHE A 24 5.55 -21.56 -22.40
N SER A 25 4.53 -20.71 -22.59
CA SER A 25 3.42 -21.02 -23.50
C SER A 25 2.94 -19.76 -24.21
N LYS A 26 2.43 -19.90 -25.44
CA LYS A 26 1.80 -18.79 -26.18
C LYS A 26 0.35 -18.51 -25.72
N LYS A 27 -0.07 -19.07 -24.59
CA LYS A 27 -1.42 -18.86 -24.05
C LYS A 27 -1.36 -17.77 -22.99
N ASP A 28 -2.23 -16.80 -23.14
CA ASP A 28 -2.43 -15.75 -22.15
C ASP A 28 -3.43 -16.21 -21.10
N ILE A 29 -3.17 -15.89 -19.84
CA ILE A 29 -4.09 -16.17 -18.74
C ILE A 29 -4.74 -14.85 -18.33
N LYS A 30 -6.06 -14.76 -18.52
CA LYS A 30 -6.86 -13.63 -18.05
C LYS A 30 -7.25 -13.87 -16.59
N ILE A 31 -6.91 -12.92 -15.73
CA ILE A 31 -7.26 -12.93 -14.30
C ILE A 31 -7.94 -11.62 -13.93
N MET A 32 -8.94 -11.67 -13.06
CA MET A 32 -9.48 -10.45 -12.46
C MET A 32 -8.56 -10.02 -11.32
N ALA A 33 -8.12 -8.77 -11.37
CA ALA A 33 -7.18 -8.17 -10.43
C ALA A 33 -7.77 -6.89 -9.83
N TYR A 34 -7.19 -6.48 -8.71
CA TYR A 34 -7.55 -5.20 -8.10
C TYR A 34 -6.96 -4.06 -8.94
N PRO A 35 -7.69 -2.95 -9.10
CA PRO A 35 -7.12 -1.74 -9.69
C PRO A 35 -6.01 -1.20 -8.78
N LEU A 36 -5.09 -0.42 -9.37
CA LEU A 36 -3.93 0.13 -8.69
C LEU A 36 -4.32 0.90 -7.42
N GLU A 37 -5.39 1.70 -7.52
CA GLU A 37 -5.91 2.54 -6.46
C GLU A 37 -6.41 1.71 -5.27
N THR A 38 -7.07 0.57 -5.52
CA THR A 38 -7.48 -0.34 -4.43
C THR A 38 -6.27 -0.94 -3.73
N ILE A 39 -5.24 -1.36 -4.48
CA ILE A 39 -4.02 -1.92 -3.89
C ILE A 39 -3.28 -0.88 -3.03
N LEU A 40 -3.17 0.36 -3.52
CA LEU A 40 -2.57 1.46 -2.78
C LEU A 40 -3.40 1.82 -1.54
N ALA A 41 -4.73 1.90 -1.67
CA ALA A 41 -5.64 2.21 -0.59
C ALA A 41 -5.53 1.21 0.57
N GLU A 42 -5.51 -0.09 0.27
CA GLU A 42 -5.39 -1.11 1.31
C GLU A 42 -4.05 -1.06 2.06
N LYS A 43 -2.95 -0.81 1.32
CA LYS A 43 -1.62 -0.68 1.91
C LYS A 43 -1.52 0.56 2.79
N TYR A 44 -2.00 1.69 2.27
CA TYR A 44 -2.06 2.95 3.01
C TYR A 44 -2.91 2.80 4.28
N GLU A 45 -4.14 2.31 4.17
CA GLU A 45 -5.03 2.10 5.32
C GLU A 45 -4.40 1.17 6.36
N THR A 46 -3.73 0.10 5.93
CA THR A 46 -3.08 -0.83 6.86
C THR A 46 -1.92 -0.19 7.62
N ILE A 47 -1.14 0.67 6.95
CA ILE A 47 -0.03 1.41 7.56
C ILE A 47 -0.58 2.38 8.61
N ILE A 48 -1.55 3.21 8.23
CA ILE A 48 -2.10 4.23 9.12
C ILE A 48 -2.85 3.58 10.30
N ARG A 49 -3.79 2.66 10.03
CA ARG A 49 -4.59 2.01 11.08
C ARG A 49 -3.75 1.28 12.13
N ARG A 50 -2.62 0.70 11.74
CA ARG A 50 -1.77 -0.06 12.68
C ARG A 50 -0.79 0.83 13.45
N ASN A 51 -0.51 2.04 12.96
CA ASN A 51 0.46 2.97 13.55
C ASN A 51 1.79 2.23 13.93
N ILE A 52 2.44 2.61 15.02
CA ILE A 52 3.68 2.03 15.56
C ILE A 52 3.58 0.56 15.95
N THR A 53 2.38 -0.02 15.99
CA THR A 53 2.19 -1.44 16.35
C THR A 53 2.34 -2.39 15.16
N THR A 54 2.56 -1.86 13.96
CA THR A 54 2.69 -2.68 12.75
C THR A 54 4.00 -3.47 12.70
N THR A 55 3.93 -4.70 12.19
CA THR A 55 5.10 -5.52 11.81
C THR A 55 5.20 -5.72 10.31
N ARG A 56 4.33 -5.07 9.53
CA ARG A 56 4.14 -5.33 8.10
C ARG A 56 5.03 -4.44 7.23
N MET A 57 6.35 -4.57 7.39
CA MET A 57 7.35 -3.78 6.64
C MET A 57 7.20 -3.89 5.11
N ARG A 58 6.69 -5.03 4.63
CA ARG A 58 6.36 -5.22 3.21
C ARG A 58 5.34 -4.20 2.70
N ASP A 59 4.37 -3.78 3.50
CA ASP A 59 3.35 -2.83 3.03
C ASP A 59 4.00 -1.47 2.71
N PHE A 60 4.98 -1.02 3.49
CA PHE A 60 5.77 0.19 3.21
C PHE A 60 6.56 0.07 1.91
N TYR A 61 7.27 -1.05 1.72
CA TYR A 61 8.03 -1.31 0.50
C TYR A 61 7.12 -1.37 -0.74
N ASP A 62 6.01 -2.11 -0.64
CA ASP A 62 5.08 -2.27 -1.75
C ASP A 62 4.42 -0.94 -2.12
N LEU A 63 4.06 -0.11 -1.13
CA LEU A 63 3.53 1.23 -1.38
C LEU A 63 4.58 2.09 -2.09
N TYR A 64 5.83 2.08 -1.61
CA TYR A 64 6.94 2.81 -2.23
C TYR A 64 7.17 2.38 -3.68
N ILE A 65 7.28 1.08 -3.95
CA ILE A 65 7.63 0.59 -5.29
C ILE A 65 6.47 0.78 -6.27
N LEU A 66 5.23 0.56 -5.83
CA LEU A 66 4.05 0.83 -6.65
C LEU A 66 3.98 2.31 -6.99
N TYR A 67 4.10 3.20 -6.00
CA TYR A 67 4.14 4.63 -6.25
C TYR A 67 5.26 5.00 -7.22
N LYS A 68 6.49 4.56 -6.96
CA LYS A 68 7.64 4.88 -7.81
C LYS A 68 7.46 4.45 -9.27
N LEU A 69 6.89 3.27 -9.50
CA LEU A 69 6.71 2.70 -10.84
C LEU A 69 5.46 3.21 -11.55
N LYS A 70 4.43 3.62 -10.79
CA LYS A 70 3.08 3.85 -11.29
C LYS A 70 2.51 5.23 -10.95
N LYS A 71 3.27 6.14 -10.35
CA LYS A 71 2.80 7.47 -9.94
C LYS A 71 2.04 8.26 -11.01
N ASP A 72 2.41 8.08 -12.28
CA ASP A 72 1.81 8.79 -13.42
C ASP A 72 0.51 8.11 -13.91
N ASP A 73 0.29 6.85 -13.50
CA ASP A 73 -0.92 6.06 -13.78
C ASP A 73 -1.96 6.17 -12.64
N ILE A 74 -1.63 6.79 -11.50
CA ILE A 74 -2.53 6.91 -10.34
C ILE A 74 -3.59 7.98 -10.59
N ASP A 75 -4.85 7.59 -10.58
CA ASP A 75 -5.96 8.54 -10.44
C ASP A 75 -6.20 8.84 -8.96
N TYR A 76 -5.77 10.02 -8.50
CA TYR A 76 -5.86 10.41 -7.09
C TYR A 76 -7.30 10.60 -6.60
N LYS A 77 -8.26 10.90 -7.50
CA LYS A 77 -9.67 10.98 -7.14
C LYS A 77 -10.22 9.60 -6.82
N ILE A 78 -9.89 8.61 -7.66
CA ILE A 78 -10.27 7.21 -7.43
C ILE A 78 -9.51 6.65 -6.21
N LEU A 79 -8.25 7.02 -6.00
CA LEU A 79 -7.48 6.62 -4.82
C LEU A 79 -8.12 7.12 -3.52
N LYS A 80 -8.56 8.39 -3.49
CA LYS A 80 -9.28 8.96 -2.35
C LYS A 80 -10.55 8.15 -2.05
N GLU A 81 -11.38 7.92 -3.07
CA GLU A 81 -12.61 7.13 -2.94
C GLU A 81 -12.31 5.68 -2.47
N ALA A 82 -11.22 5.08 -2.97
CA ALA A 82 -10.80 3.74 -2.58
C ALA A 82 -10.38 3.69 -1.11
N ILE A 83 -9.69 4.72 -0.60
CA ILE A 83 -9.30 4.83 0.82
C ILE A 83 -10.53 5.04 1.71
N GLU A 84 -11.45 5.91 1.32
CA GLU A 84 -12.71 6.14 2.05
C GLU A 84 -13.51 4.84 2.18
N ARG A 85 -13.71 4.12 1.07
CA ARG A 85 -14.45 2.85 1.09
C ARG A 85 -13.72 1.74 1.86
N THR A 86 -12.40 1.68 1.75
CA THR A 86 -11.58 0.68 2.46
C THR A 86 -11.60 0.93 3.96
N SER A 87 -11.40 2.18 4.38
CA SER A 87 -11.43 2.58 5.79
C SER A 87 -12.83 2.43 6.38
N GLU A 88 -13.90 2.75 5.63
CA GLU A 88 -15.27 2.48 6.06
C GLU A 88 -15.52 0.99 6.28
N LYS A 89 -15.07 0.16 5.33
CA LYS A 89 -15.22 -1.28 5.44
C LYS A 89 -14.48 -1.85 6.64
N ARG A 90 -13.29 -1.33 6.92
CA ARG A 90 -12.38 -1.79 7.99
C ARG A 90 -12.59 -1.07 9.32
N LYS A 91 -13.52 -0.10 9.37
CA LYS A 91 -13.85 0.74 10.53
C LYS A 91 -12.64 1.49 11.06
N SER A 92 -11.92 2.15 10.16
CA SER A 92 -10.68 2.86 10.45
C SER A 92 -10.69 4.32 10.00
N GLN A 93 -11.88 4.92 9.87
CA GLN A 93 -12.01 6.30 9.40
C GLN A 93 -11.45 7.32 10.40
N GLU A 94 -11.48 7.02 11.70
CA GLU A 94 -10.91 7.87 12.75
C GLU A 94 -9.38 7.95 12.57
N GLU A 95 -8.72 6.80 12.41
CA GLU A 95 -7.28 6.76 12.14
C GLU A 95 -6.90 7.44 10.82
N MET A 96 -7.77 7.39 9.80
CA MET A 96 -7.51 8.13 8.55
C MET A 96 -7.57 9.65 8.75
N GLN A 97 -8.27 10.16 9.77
CA GLN A 97 -8.29 11.59 10.11
C GLN A 97 -7.02 12.01 10.84
N ASP A 98 -6.49 11.13 11.70
CA ASP A 98 -5.28 11.39 12.50
C ASP A 98 -3.99 10.99 11.77
N TYR A 99 -4.02 10.89 10.42
CA TYR A 99 -2.91 10.38 9.63
C TYR A 99 -1.60 11.17 9.82
N GLU A 100 -1.66 12.48 10.07
CA GLU A 100 -0.48 13.33 10.23
C GLU A 100 0.32 12.93 11.48
N GLU A 101 -0.36 12.85 12.63
CA GLU A 101 0.22 12.43 13.91
C GLU A 101 0.74 10.99 13.81
N ILE A 102 -0.05 10.08 13.21
CA ILE A 102 0.34 8.69 13.02
C ILE A 102 1.61 8.55 12.16
N ILE A 103 1.75 9.34 11.09
CA ILE A 103 2.94 9.27 10.25
C ILE A 103 4.16 9.86 10.97
N GLU A 104 3.97 10.90 11.78
CA GLU A 104 5.03 11.46 12.62
C GLU A 104 5.52 10.42 13.63
N ASP A 105 4.60 9.77 14.35
CA ASP A 105 4.91 8.65 15.26
C ASP A 105 5.69 7.53 14.55
N ILE A 106 5.20 7.08 13.38
CA ILE A 106 5.86 6.04 12.58
C ILE A 106 7.28 6.44 12.21
N LYS A 107 7.50 7.72 11.87
CA LYS A 107 8.81 8.23 11.43
C LYS A 107 9.82 8.26 12.58
N GLU A 108 9.37 8.59 13.78
CA GLU A 108 10.22 8.70 14.96
C GLU A 108 10.45 7.36 15.67
N ASP A 109 9.60 6.36 15.42
CA ASP A 109 9.67 5.07 16.10
C ASP A 109 10.92 4.26 15.74
N SER A 110 11.80 4.12 16.73
CA SER A 110 13.05 3.35 16.61
C SER A 110 12.83 1.85 16.41
N TYR A 111 11.71 1.30 16.89
CA TYR A 111 11.40 -0.12 16.76
C TYR A 111 11.00 -0.46 15.32
N LEU A 112 10.17 0.34 14.67
CA LEU A 112 9.84 0.20 13.24
C LEU A 112 11.07 0.34 12.36
N ARG A 113 11.99 1.27 12.67
CA ARG A 113 13.29 1.36 11.98
C ARG A 113 14.08 0.05 12.09
N SER A 114 14.14 -0.55 13.28
CA SER A 114 14.80 -1.85 13.47
C SER A 114 14.12 -2.99 12.69
N LEU A 115 12.78 -3.00 12.63
CA LEU A 115 12.03 -3.97 11.83
C LEU A 115 12.27 -3.77 10.33
N TRP A 116 12.38 -2.52 9.87
CA TRP A 116 12.73 -2.21 8.49
C TRP A 116 14.13 -2.74 8.16
N GLU A 117 15.11 -2.56 9.04
CA GLU A 117 16.46 -3.09 8.83
C GLU A 117 16.46 -4.63 8.72
N VAL A 118 15.70 -5.32 9.57
CA VAL A 118 15.53 -6.78 9.46
C VAL A 118 14.91 -7.15 8.11
N TYR A 119 13.80 -6.51 7.74
CA TYR A 119 13.12 -6.74 6.47
C TYR A 119 14.04 -6.46 5.26
N PHE A 120 14.80 -5.37 5.30
CA PHE A 120 15.79 -4.99 4.29
C PHE A 120 16.86 -6.08 4.12
N ASN A 121 17.46 -6.55 5.23
CA ASN A 121 18.52 -7.55 5.21
C ASN A 121 18.05 -8.91 4.66
N GLU A 122 16.79 -9.28 4.90
CA GLU A 122 16.19 -10.51 4.38
C GLU A 122 15.84 -10.43 2.89
N ASN A 123 15.71 -9.22 2.32
CA ASN A 123 15.15 -8.98 0.99
C ASN A 123 16.14 -8.21 0.10
N LYS A 124 17.13 -8.92 -0.46
CA LYS A 124 18.23 -8.34 -1.27
C LYS A 124 17.81 -7.51 -2.49
N TYR A 125 16.57 -7.66 -2.96
CA TYR A 125 16.05 -6.89 -4.10
C TYR A 125 15.73 -5.43 -3.77
N ILE A 126 15.69 -5.07 -2.49
CA ILE A 126 15.32 -3.73 -2.03
C ILE A 126 16.40 -2.68 -2.34
N GLY A 127 17.66 -3.09 -2.54
CA GLY A 127 18.74 -2.21 -2.95
C GLY A 127 19.29 -1.37 -1.80
N ASP A 128 19.19 -0.04 -1.89
CA ASP A 128 19.70 0.95 -0.92
C ASP A 128 18.58 1.79 -0.28
N LEU A 129 17.35 1.25 -0.28
CA LEU A 129 16.17 1.97 0.19
C LEU A 129 16.14 2.10 1.71
N THR A 130 16.11 3.35 2.19
CA THR A 130 16.02 3.67 3.62
C THR A 130 14.58 3.70 4.11
N PHE A 131 14.39 3.55 5.42
CA PHE A 131 13.07 3.64 6.05
C PHE A 131 12.42 5.01 5.81
N ASP A 132 13.20 6.09 5.94
CA ASP A 132 12.71 7.45 5.70
C ASP A 132 12.12 7.61 4.30
N ARG A 133 12.74 7.01 3.27
CA ARG A 133 12.25 7.11 1.89
C ARG A 133 10.95 6.36 1.64
N VAL A 134 10.68 5.28 2.38
CA VAL A 134 9.37 4.60 2.28
C VAL A 134 8.29 5.35 3.03
N VAL A 135 8.61 5.95 4.18
CA VAL A 135 7.70 6.83 4.92
C VAL A 135 7.38 8.11 4.13
N ASP A 136 8.35 8.68 3.42
CA ASP A 136 8.16 9.85 2.56
C ASP A 136 7.05 9.61 1.51
N VAL A 137 6.93 8.39 0.97
CA VAL A 137 5.86 8.06 0.02
C VAL A 137 4.50 8.03 0.70
N VAL A 138 4.41 7.57 1.95
CA VAL A 138 3.17 7.63 2.74
C VAL A 138 2.74 9.10 2.88
N ILE A 139 3.65 9.99 3.27
CA ILE A 139 3.41 11.44 3.38
C ILE A 139 2.95 12.04 2.05
N ILE A 140 3.64 11.73 0.95
CA ILE A 140 3.29 12.25 -0.37
C ILE A 140 1.88 11.84 -0.78
N LEU A 141 1.51 10.57 -0.54
CA LEU A 141 0.18 10.09 -0.84
C LEU A 141 -0.86 10.81 0.02
N SER A 142 -0.65 10.89 1.33
CA SER A 142 -1.55 11.59 2.25
C SER A 142 -1.82 13.04 1.80
N ASN A 143 -0.77 13.80 1.52
CA ASN A 143 -0.91 15.19 1.09
C ASN A 143 -1.70 15.30 -0.22
N ARG A 144 -1.40 14.46 -1.22
CA ARG A 144 -2.11 14.48 -2.51
C ARG A 144 -3.59 14.12 -2.39
N ILE A 145 -3.93 13.22 -1.48
CA ILE A 145 -5.31 12.79 -1.25
C ILE A 145 -6.11 13.90 -0.54
N ASN A 146 -5.48 14.64 0.38
CA ASN A 146 -6.13 15.68 1.17
C ASN A 146 -6.16 17.07 0.51
N GLU A 147 -5.29 17.33 -0.48
CA GLU A 147 -5.34 18.54 -1.31
C GLU A 147 -6.50 18.55 -2.33
N MET A 148 -7.18 17.42 -2.54
CA MET A 148 -8.28 17.23 -3.50
C MET A 148 -9.67 17.30 -2.85
#